data_AF-A0A673B0U1-F1
#
_entry.id   AF-A0A673B0U1-F1
#
_cell.length_a   1.000
_cell.length_b   1.000
_cell.length_c   1.000
_cell.angle_alpha   90.00
_cell.angle_beta   90.00
_cell.angle_gamma   90.00
#
_symmetry.space_group_name_H-M   'P 1'
#
loop_
_entity.id
_entity.type
_entity.pdbx_description
1 polymer ?
#
loop_
_entity_poly.entity_id
_entity_poly.type
_entity_poly.pdbx_seq_one_letter_code
_entity_poly.pdbx_strand_id
1 'polypeptide(L)'
;QMDPVEVDGSVLEGGGQILRVSAALSCITGSSIKITKIRAGRSTPGLRPQHLSGLQLVSDLCSGVLQGATIGSTDISLTPGKIRSGNHTADTQTEWCLLLQVALPCALFAESSSQLCLKGGTNAEMAPQIDYTLKVFKPIVEKFGVNFDCDVRMR
;
A
#
# COMPACT_ATOMS: atom_id res chain seq x y z
N GLN A 1 13.34 -13.03 18.12
CA GLN A 1 12.68 -12.39 16.97
C GLN A 1 11.83 -13.47 16.32
N MET A 2 10.53 -13.25 16.13
CA MET A 2 9.68 -14.26 15.45
C MET A 2 10.09 -14.35 13.97
N ASP A 3 10.00 -15.55 13.40
CA ASP A 3 10.28 -15.76 11.99
C ASP A 3 9.28 -14.96 11.12
N PRO A 4 9.72 -14.46 9.95
CA PRO A 4 8.83 -13.71 9.06
C PRO A 4 7.73 -14.62 8.51
N VAL A 5 6.51 -14.06 8.39
CA VAL A 5 5.41 -14.73 7.70
C VAL A 5 5.74 -14.80 6.21
N GLU A 6 5.78 -16.03 5.68
CA GLU A 6 6.03 -16.26 4.26
C GLU A 6 4.75 -16.11 3.45
N VAL A 7 4.84 -15.36 2.35
CA VAL A 7 3.73 -15.11 1.42
C VAL A 7 4.16 -15.50 0.01
N ASP A 8 3.42 -16.40 -0.61
CA ASP A 8 3.60 -16.72 -2.02
C ASP A 8 2.87 -15.67 -2.89
N GLY A 9 3.62 -14.79 -3.54
CA GLY A 9 3.13 -13.71 -4.39
C GLY A 9 2.60 -14.13 -5.76
N SER A 10 2.58 -15.43 -6.06
CA SER A 10 2.03 -15.99 -7.31
C SER A 10 0.58 -16.44 -7.20
N VAL A 11 0.05 -16.59 -5.98
CA VAL A 11 -1.31 -17.09 -5.73
C VAL A 11 -2.40 -16.04 -6.02
N LEU A 12 -3.65 -16.50 -6.06
CA LEU A 12 -4.83 -15.70 -6.44
C LEU A 12 -4.65 -15.07 -7.84
N GLU A 13 -4.81 -13.76 -7.98
CA GLU A 13 -4.65 -13.06 -9.25
C GLU A 13 -3.18 -12.85 -9.66
N GLY A 14 -2.21 -13.23 -8.79
CA GLY A 14 -0.78 -12.99 -9.01
C GLY A 14 -0.46 -11.53 -9.33
N GLY A 15 -1.22 -10.61 -8.74
CA GLY A 15 -1.21 -9.17 -9.04
C GLY A 15 -0.67 -8.32 -7.89
N GLY A 16 -0.94 -7.02 -7.92
CA GLY A 16 -0.48 -6.09 -6.89
C GLY A 16 -1.26 -6.14 -5.57
N GLN A 17 -2.44 -6.78 -5.55
CA GLN A 17 -3.31 -6.78 -4.37
C GLN A 17 -2.70 -7.55 -3.19
N ILE A 18 -2.08 -8.70 -3.44
CA ILE A 18 -1.42 -9.48 -2.38
C ILE A 18 -0.29 -8.67 -1.71
N LEU A 19 0.43 -7.85 -2.48
CA LEU A 19 1.47 -6.96 -1.94
C LEU A 19 0.88 -5.90 -1.03
N ARG A 20 -0.19 -5.21 -1.48
CA ARG A 20 -0.84 -4.15 -0.69
C ARG A 20 -1.42 -4.69 0.61
N VAL A 21 -2.16 -5.80 0.54
CA VAL A 21 -2.79 -6.40 1.72
C VAL A 21 -1.72 -6.92 2.70
N SER A 22 -0.72 -7.67 2.20
CA SER A 22 0.31 -8.23 3.07
C SER A 22 1.13 -7.14 3.76
N ALA A 23 1.53 -6.10 3.04
CA ALA A 23 2.30 -4.99 3.60
C ALA A 23 1.49 -4.19 4.63
N ALA A 24 0.21 -3.89 4.34
CA ALA A 24 -0.65 -3.19 5.28
C ALA A 24 -0.89 -4.02 6.56
N LEU A 25 -1.14 -5.32 6.43
CA LEU A 25 -1.28 -6.21 7.58
C LEU A 25 0.02 -6.32 8.39
N SER A 26 1.17 -6.49 7.73
CA SER A 26 2.48 -6.48 8.39
C SER A 26 2.68 -5.21 9.23
N CYS A 27 2.38 -4.06 8.65
CA CYS A 27 2.42 -2.77 9.33
C CYS A 27 1.53 -2.74 10.58
N ILE A 28 0.26 -3.16 10.44
CA ILE A 28 -0.74 -3.14 11.52
C ILE A 28 -0.43 -4.15 12.64
N THR A 29 0.01 -5.36 12.29
CA THR A 29 0.25 -6.43 13.26
C THR A 29 1.66 -6.41 13.85
N GLY A 30 2.56 -5.60 13.30
CA GLY A 30 3.98 -5.59 13.67
C GLY A 30 4.72 -6.88 13.30
N SER A 31 4.15 -7.73 12.43
CA SER A 31 4.74 -9.00 12.03
C SER A 31 5.59 -8.84 10.77
N SER A 32 6.85 -9.26 10.79
CA SER A 32 7.69 -9.29 9.60
C SER A 32 7.11 -10.21 8.53
N ILE A 33 7.27 -9.83 7.26
CA ILE A 33 6.83 -10.63 6.11
C ILE A 33 7.96 -10.82 5.11
N LYS A 34 7.93 -11.96 4.41
CA LYS A 34 8.73 -12.23 3.23
C LYS A 34 7.81 -12.65 2.10
N ILE A 35 7.78 -11.86 1.02
CA ILE A 35 6.96 -12.16 -0.15
C ILE A 35 7.88 -12.67 -1.25
N THR A 36 7.58 -13.83 -1.81
CA THR A 36 8.34 -14.46 -2.90
C THR A 36 7.48 -14.61 -4.15
N LYS A 37 8.08 -14.95 -5.30
CA LYS A 37 7.35 -15.20 -6.57
C LYS A 37 6.41 -14.07 -6.99
N ILE A 38 6.79 -12.82 -6.70
CA ILE A 38 5.94 -11.65 -6.96
C ILE A 38 5.60 -11.58 -8.45
N ARG A 39 4.29 -11.67 -8.76
CA ARG A 39 3.76 -11.61 -10.12
C ARG A 39 4.35 -12.65 -11.08
N ALA A 40 4.76 -13.82 -10.57
CA ALA A 40 5.43 -14.85 -11.37
C ALA A 40 4.62 -15.32 -12.60
N GLY A 41 3.29 -15.32 -12.53
CA GLY A 41 2.40 -15.70 -13.64
C GLY A 41 2.06 -14.59 -14.63
N ARG A 42 2.62 -13.37 -14.49
CA ARG A 42 2.34 -12.24 -15.39
C ARG A 42 3.36 -12.16 -16.52
N SER A 43 2.96 -11.60 -17.67
CA SER A 43 3.84 -11.39 -18.84
C SER A 43 5.13 -10.63 -18.54
N THR A 44 5.10 -9.78 -17.51
CA THR A 44 6.33 -9.24 -16.92
C THR A 44 6.27 -9.46 -15.41
N PRO A 45 7.08 -10.36 -14.85
CA PRO A 45 7.14 -10.62 -13.42
C PRO A 45 7.71 -9.47 -12.58
N GLY A 46 7.64 -9.63 -11.26
CA GLY A 46 8.27 -8.75 -10.28
C GLY A 46 7.55 -7.43 -10.02
N LEU A 47 8.16 -6.60 -9.17
CA LEU A 47 7.63 -5.29 -8.78
C LEU A 47 7.53 -4.33 -9.98
N ARG A 48 6.49 -3.51 -9.96
CA ARG A 48 6.25 -2.39 -10.89
C ARG A 48 6.32 -1.09 -10.09
N PRO A 49 6.43 0.09 -10.73
CA PRO A 49 6.53 1.37 -10.03
C PRO A 49 5.47 1.57 -8.94
N GLN A 50 4.21 1.19 -9.19
CA GLN A 50 3.13 1.27 -8.21
C GLN A 50 3.30 0.34 -7.00
N HIS A 51 3.85 -0.84 -7.22
CA HIS A 51 4.09 -1.80 -6.15
C HIS A 51 5.23 -1.31 -5.26
N LEU A 52 6.32 -0.86 -5.88
CA LEU A 52 7.47 -0.32 -5.17
C LEU A 52 7.08 0.90 -4.32
N SER A 53 6.36 1.85 -4.93
CA SER A 53 5.93 3.08 -4.24
C SER A 53 4.99 2.77 -3.07
N GLY A 54 4.06 1.82 -3.24
CA GLY A 54 3.19 1.37 -2.15
C GLY A 54 3.95 0.71 -1.00
N LEU A 55 4.92 -0.16 -1.30
CA LEU A 55 5.75 -0.81 -0.28
C LEU A 55 6.65 0.18 0.46
N GLN A 56 7.24 1.13 -0.26
CA GLN A 56 8.05 2.22 0.33
C GLN A 56 7.20 3.10 1.24
N LEU A 57 5.99 3.46 0.82
CA LEU A 57 5.05 4.23 1.64
C LEU A 57 4.70 3.50 2.94
N VAL A 58 4.47 2.19 2.90
CA VAL A 58 4.24 1.40 4.13
C VAL A 58 5.48 1.40 5.02
N SER A 59 6.67 1.20 4.44
CA SER A 59 7.93 1.22 5.18
C SER A 59 8.14 2.57 5.89
N ASP A 60 7.79 3.68 5.24
CA ASP A 60 7.84 5.02 5.81
C ASP A 60 6.82 5.20 6.96
N LEU A 61 5.57 4.81 6.73
CA LEU A 61 4.47 4.87 7.72
C LEU A 61 4.80 4.12 9.02
N CYS A 62 5.53 3.01 8.97
CA CYS A 62 5.92 2.25 10.15
C CYS A 62 7.38 2.43 10.57
N SER A 63 8.15 3.31 9.91
CA SER A 63 9.61 3.38 10.08
C SER A 63 10.27 1.99 10.02
N GLY A 64 9.74 1.14 9.14
CA GLY A 64 10.16 -0.23 8.94
C GLY A 64 11.36 -0.34 8.01
N VAL A 65 11.91 -1.55 7.95
CA VAL A 65 13.02 -1.91 7.06
C VAL A 65 12.48 -2.72 5.91
N LEU A 66 12.57 -2.16 4.70
CA LEU A 66 12.20 -2.82 3.44
C LEU A 66 13.46 -3.24 2.69
N GLN A 67 13.56 -4.53 2.34
CA GLN A 67 14.70 -5.12 1.65
C GLN A 67 14.28 -5.78 0.34
N GLY A 68 15.16 -5.75 -0.65
CA GLY A 68 14.93 -6.34 -1.97
C GLY A 68 13.93 -5.57 -2.83
N ALA A 69 13.41 -4.43 -2.38
CA ALA A 69 12.40 -3.67 -3.11
C ALA A 69 13.02 -2.76 -4.18
N THR A 70 13.21 -3.33 -5.37
CA THR A 70 13.58 -2.60 -6.60
C THR A 70 12.61 -2.97 -7.72
N ILE A 71 12.52 -2.15 -8.76
CA ILE A 71 11.69 -2.49 -9.94
C ILE A 71 12.17 -3.83 -10.51
N GLY A 72 11.24 -4.73 -10.81
CA GLY A 72 11.54 -6.08 -11.30
C GLY A 72 11.82 -7.12 -10.22
N SER A 73 11.96 -6.75 -8.94
CA SER A 73 12.19 -7.72 -7.87
C SER A 73 11.06 -8.72 -7.75
N THR A 74 11.41 -10.00 -7.66
CA THR A 74 10.48 -11.11 -7.44
C THR A 74 10.31 -11.47 -5.97
N ASP A 75 11.15 -10.91 -5.10
CA ASP A 75 11.23 -11.23 -3.69
C ASP A 75 11.51 -9.95 -2.89
N ILE A 76 10.79 -9.78 -1.78
CA ILE A 76 11.02 -8.69 -0.82
C ILE A 76 10.89 -9.18 0.61
N SER A 77 11.43 -8.41 1.54
CA SER A 77 11.16 -8.57 2.97
C SER A 77 10.83 -7.22 3.60
N LEU A 78 9.80 -7.19 4.44
CA LEU A 78 9.42 -6.02 5.21
C LEU A 78 9.45 -6.41 6.69
N THR A 79 10.27 -5.70 7.47
CA THR A 79 10.23 -5.75 8.93
C THR A 79 9.60 -4.44 9.42
N PRO A 80 8.34 -4.45 9.86
CA PRO A 80 7.64 -3.25 10.28
C PRO A 80 8.22 -2.71 11.61
N GLY A 81 8.23 -1.40 11.76
CA GLY A 81 8.46 -0.75 13.04
C GLY A 81 7.13 -0.27 13.65
N LYS A 82 7.20 0.70 14.55
CA LYS A 82 6.01 1.35 15.12
C LYS A 82 5.38 2.29 14.08
N ILE A 83 4.06 2.18 13.88
CA ILE A 83 3.30 3.10 13.03
C ILE A 83 3.44 4.53 13.57
N ARG A 84 3.78 5.47 12.69
CA ARG A 84 3.94 6.88 13.02
C ARG A 84 2.86 7.71 12.34
N SER A 85 2.33 8.66 13.10
CA SER A 85 1.56 9.76 12.54
C SER A 85 2.48 10.76 11.86
N GLY A 86 1.96 11.52 10.89
CA GLY A 86 2.71 12.61 10.27
C GLY A 86 2.39 12.79 8.79
N ASN A 87 3.32 13.43 8.08
CA ASN A 87 3.17 13.75 6.67
C ASN A 87 3.93 12.72 5.84
N HIS A 88 3.22 12.02 4.97
CA HIS A 88 3.80 11.03 4.07
C HIS A 88 3.47 11.40 2.63
N THR A 89 4.46 11.28 1.74
CA THR A 89 4.30 11.57 0.32
C THR A 89 4.72 10.37 -0.51
N ALA A 90 3.90 10.00 -1.48
CA ALA A 90 4.23 8.94 -2.41
C ALA A 90 3.70 9.27 -3.81
N ASP A 91 4.48 8.89 -4.82
CA ASP A 91 4.12 9.04 -6.22
C ASP A 91 4.21 7.69 -6.91
N THR A 92 3.06 7.17 -7.33
CA THR A 92 2.97 5.86 -7.97
C THR A 92 3.28 5.90 -9.46
N GLN A 93 3.36 7.11 -10.07
CA GLN A 93 3.48 7.36 -11.51
C GLN A 93 2.40 6.67 -12.38
N THR A 94 1.35 6.18 -11.73
CA THR A 94 0.27 5.35 -12.29
C THR A 94 -1.02 5.77 -11.59
N GLU A 95 -1.63 4.97 -10.71
CA GLU A 95 -2.93 5.28 -10.09
C GLU A 95 -2.84 5.59 -8.59
N TRP A 96 -3.18 6.82 -8.19
CA TRP A 96 -3.02 7.28 -6.79
C TRP A 96 -3.85 6.44 -5.80
N CYS A 97 -5.01 5.94 -6.22
CA CYS A 97 -5.94 5.21 -5.36
C CYS A 97 -5.36 3.88 -4.88
N LEU A 98 -4.40 3.28 -5.60
CA LEU A 98 -3.69 2.08 -5.17
C LEU A 98 -2.78 2.36 -3.97
N LEU A 99 -2.22 3.57 -3.89
CA LEU A 99 -1.49 4.02 -2.70
C LEU A 99 -2.44 4.22 -1.51
N LEU A 100 -3.63 4.78 -1.76
CA LEU A 100 -4.63 4.95 -0.70
C LEU A 100 -5.04 3.59 -0.11
N GLN A 101 -5.26 2.58 -0.95
CA GLN A 101 -5.66 1.23 -0.51
C GLN A 101 -4.66 0.59 0.45
N VAL A 102 -3.35 0.89 0.31
CA VAL A 102 -2.32 0.32 1.19
C VAL A 102 -2.04 1.23 2.40
N ALA A 103 -2.10 2.54 2.22
CA ALA A 103 -1.73 3.50 3.25
C ALA A 103 -2.85 3.81 4.25
N LEU A 104 -4.10 3.90 3.80
CA LEU A 104 -5.22 4.26 4.67
C LEU A 104 -5.39 3.29 5.85
N PRO A 105 -5.36 1.95 5.66
CA PRO A 105 -5.43 1.02 6.78
C PRO A 105 -4.30 1.23 7.79
N CYS A 106 -3.08 1.51 7.34
CA CYS A 106 -1.94 1.77 8.22
C CYS A 106 -2.14 3.07 9.02
N ALA A 107 -2.52 4.14 8.33
CA ALA A 107 -2.70 5.46 8.94
C ALA A 107 -3.80 5.48 10.02
N LEU A 108 -4.83 4.64 9.89
CA LEU A 108 -5.90 4.53 10.89
C LEU A 108 -5.44 3.93 12.23
N PHE A 109 -4.31 3.24 12.26
CA PHE A 109 -3.71 2.66 13.47
C PHE A 109 -2.53 3.48 14.00
N ALA A 110 -2.29 4.67 13.44
CA ALA A 110 -1.30 5.61 13.98
C ALA A 110 -1.79 6.23 15.31
N GLU A 111 -0.86 6.69 16.14
CA GLU A 111 -1.18 7.31 17.44
C GLU A 111 -1.93 8.64 17.32
N SER A 112 -1.94 9.24 16.13
CA SER A 112 -2.55 10.54 15.83
C SER A 112 -2.83 10.66 14.33
N SER A 113 -3.48 11.75 13.91
CA SER A 113 -3.82 12.00 12.50
C SER A 113 -2.58 12.05 11.60
N SER A 114 -2.68 11.46 10.41
CA SER A 114 -1.68 11.53 9.36
C SER A 114 -2.20 12.31 8.15
N GLN A 115 -1.30 13.00 7.45
CA GLN A 115 -1.55 13.61 6.15
C GLN A 115 -0.84 12.80 5.07
N LEU A 116 -1.60 12.35 4.07
CA LEU A 116 -1.08 11.57 2.95
C LEU A 116 -1.15 12.42 1.66
N CYS A 117 0.00 12.74 1.07
CA CYS A 117 0.09 13.34 -0.25
C CYS A 117 0.36 12.24 -1.29
N LEU A 118 -0.70 11.78 -1.94
CA LEU A 118 -0.64 10.67 -2.89
C LEU A 118 -0.74 11.20 -4.33
N LYS A 119 0.28 10.93 -5.13
CA LYS A 119 0.38 11.37 -6.53
C LYS A 119 0.23 10.20 -7.50
N GLY A 120 -0.42 10.48 -8.62
CA GLY A 120 -0.73 9.54 -9.69
C GLY A 120 -1.94 10.03 -10.49
N GLY A 121 -2.20 9.39 -11.63
CA GLY A 121 -3.44 9.49 -12.39
C GLY A 121 -4.66 9.21 -11.53
N THR A 122 -5.69 10.03 -11.73
CA THR A 122 -6.96 9.99 -10.98
C THR A 122 -8.05 9.19 -11.68
N ASN A 123 -7.78 8.75 -12.91
CA ASN A 123 -8.73 8.14 -13.84
C ASN A 123 -8.08 6.96 -14.60
N ALA A 124 -7.94 5.82 -13.91
CA ALA A 124 -7.60 4.55 -14.55
C ALA A 124 -8.83 3.76 -14.97
N GLU A 125 -8.66 2.89 -15.97
CA GLU A 125 -9.61 1.82 -16.29
C GLU A 125 -9.58 0.68 -15.25
N MET A 126 -8.39 0.34 -14.74
CA MET A 126 -8.17 -0.84 -13.89
C MET A 126 -7.99 -0.49 -12.40
N ALA A 127 -8.42 0.70 -11.99
CA ALA A 127 -8.36 1.14 -10.60
C ALA A 127 -9.56 2.06 -10.27
N PRO A 128 -10.00 2.12 -9.00
CA PRO A 128 -11.09 3.01 -8.62
C PRO A 128 -10.79 4.47 -8.96
N GLN A 129 -11.73 5.14 -9.62
CA GLN A 129 -11.64 6.56 -9.91
C GLN A 129 -11.76 7.39 -8.63
N ILE A 130 -11.26 8.62 -8.66
CA ILE A 130 -11.38 9.55 -7.53
C ILE A 130 -12.84 9.75 -7.08
N ASP A 131 -13.76 9.87 -8.04
CA ASP A 131 -15.18 10.04 -7.75
C ASP A 131 -15.79 8.85 -7.00
N TYR A 132 -15.37 7.62 -7.31
CA TYR A 132 -15.78 6.43 -6.54
C TYR A 132 -15.29 6.52 -5.10
N THR A 133 -14.04 6.95 -4.91
CA THR A 133 -13.46 7.07 -3.56
C THR A 133 -14.24 8.06 -2.71
N LEU A 134 -14.56 9.23 -3.27
CA LEU A 134 -15.26 10.30 -2.55
C LEU A 134 -16.76 10.04 -2.36
N LYS A 135 -17.44 9.49 -3.37
CA LYS A 135 -18.91 9.38 -3.39
C LYS A 135 -19.43 8.02 -2.93
N VAL A 136 -18.59 6.98 -2.92
CA VAL A 136 -19.00 5.61 -2.59
C VAL A 136 -18.18 5.07 -1.42
N PHE A 137 -16.85 5.01 -1.56
CA PHE A 137 -16.01 4.37 -0.53
C PHE A 137 -16.03 5.16 0.79
N LYS A 138 -15.74 6.47 0.75
CA LYS A 138 -15.71 7.33 1.95
C LYS A 138 -17.03 7.25 2.75
N PRO A 139 -18.22 7.48 2.16
CA PRO A 139 -19.48 7.41 2.91
C PRO A 139 -19.79 6.04 3.52
N ILE A 140 -19.24 4.95 2.97
CA ILE A 140 -19.40 3.61 3.52
C ILE A 140 -18.46 3.41 4.70
N VAL A 141 -17.17 3.74 4.59
CA VAL A 141 -16.21 3.53 5.68
C VAL A 141 -16.43 4.47 6.86
N GLU A 142 -17.00 5.66 6.63
CA GLU A 142 -17.44 6.57 7.72
C GLU A 142 -18.47 5.91 8.64
N LYS A 143 -19.33 5.03 8.11
CA LYS A 143 -20.28 4.24 8.93
C LYS A 143 -19.59 3.23 9.85
N PHE A 144 -18.33 2.89 9.55
CA PHE A 144 -17.48 2.05 10.37
C PHE A 144 -16.51 2.86 11.25
N GLY A 145 -16.69 4.18 11.35
CA GLY A 145 -15.87 5.07 12.18
C GLY A 145 -14.57 5.54 11.52
N VAL A 146 -14.37 5.26 10.23
CA VAL A 146 -13.21 5.73 9.47
C VAL A 146 -13.48 7.15 8.96
N ASN A 147 -12.78 8.13 9.51
CA ASN A 147 -12.91 9.53 9.10
C ASN A 147 -11.65 9.98 8.36
N PHE A 148 -11.81 10.50 7.15
CA PHE A 148 -10.72 11.14 6.42
C PHE A 148 -11.26 12.21 5.48
N ASP A 149 -10.49 13.28 5.30
CA ASP A 149 -10.72 14.27 4.25
C ASP A 149 -9.80 14.01 3.07
N CYS A 150 -10.31 14.30 1.88
CA CYS A 150 -9.58 14.09 0.64
C CYS A 150 -9.78 15.32 -0.25
N ASP A 151 -8.67 16.02 -0.50
CA ASP A 151 -8.61 17.22 -1.33
C ASP A 151 -7.90 16.89 -2.64
N VAL A 152 -8.59 17.12 -3.76
CA VAL A 152 -8.08 16.82 -5.11
C VAL A 152 -7.40 18.06 -5.65
N ARG A 153 -6.07 18.09 -5.55
CA ARG A 153 -5.25 19.25 -5.96
C ARG A 153 -5.11 19.38 -7.48
N MET A 154 -5.12 18.27 -8.22
CA MET A 154 -4.94 18.21 -9.67
C MET A 154 -5.59 16.95 -10.22
N ARG A 155 -6.09 17.01 -11.46
CA ARG A 155 -6.55 15.87 -12.26
C ARG A 155 -5.76 15.83 -13.57
#